data_AF-A0A0N4WUX9-F1
#
_entry.id   AF-A0A0N4WUX9-F1
#
_cell.length_a   1.000
_cell.length_b   1.000
_cell.length_c   1.000
_cell.angle_alpha   90.00
_cell.angle_beta   90.00
_cell.angle_gamma   90.00
#
_symmetry.space_group_name_H-M   'P 1'
#
loop_
_entity.id
_entity.type
_entity.pdbx_description
1 polymer ?
#
loop_
_entity_poly.entity_id
_entity_poly.type
_entity_poly.pdbx_seq_one_letter_code
_entity_poly.pdbx_strand_id
1 'polypeptide(L)'
;MVFGERPNGEQHLHSTVHTIELENESEPWETHWKVQTQAIEQEYSGPKDEESAHINEQVLKKFTSAIEKCDIGYVVRLPFKETHEYLADNRAPVLRRLRSVLRK
;
A
#
# COMPACT_ATOMS: atom_id res chain seq x y z
N MET A 1 37.76 -65.05 1.19
CA MET A 1 37.27 -64.31 2.37
C MET A 1 36.91 -62.90 1.90
N VAL A 2 35.69 -62.49 2.25
CA VAL A 2 34.92 -61.23 2.08
C VAL A 2 35.61 -59.95 1.54
N PHE A 3 34.85 -59.30 0.65
CA PHE A 3 34.80 -57.94 0.07
C PHE A 3 35.52 -56.73 0.72
N GLY A 4 35.94 -55.79 -0.14
CA GLY A 4 36.11 -54.34 0.15
C GLY A 4 36.63 -53.58 -1.09
N GLU A 5 35.76 -53.07 -1.97
CA GLU A 5 35.29 -51.68 -2.13
C GLU A 5 35.88 -51.00 -3.40
N ARG A 6 35.04 -50.22 -4.08
CA ARG A 6 35.17 -49.74 -5.48
C ARG A 6 36.06 -48.50 -5.62
N PRO A 7 36.62 -48.22 -6.81
CA PRO A 7 37.35 -46.99 -7.10
C PRO A 7 36.42 -45.88 -7.62
N ASN A 8 36.98 -44.66 -7.64
CA ASN A 8 36.84 -43.64 -8.69
C ASN A 8 36.00 -42.39 -8.38
N GLY A 9 36.66 -41.23 -8.50
CA GLY A 9 36.09 -40.03 -9.11
C GLY A 9 35.47 -39.00 -8.17
N GLU A 10 36.29 -38.21 -7.48
CA GLU A 10 35.87 -36.89 -7.01
C GLU A 10 35.67 -35.98 -8.23
N GLN A 11 34.44 -35.91 -8.74
CA GLN A 11 34.07 -34.91 -9.73
C GLN A 11 33.83 -33.58 -9.01
N HIS A 12 34.81 -32.69 -9.08
CA HIS A 12 34.66 -31.30 -8.67
C HIS A 12 33.67 -30.63 -9.64
N LEU A 13 32.41 -30.48 -9.21
CA LEU A 13 31.39 -29.73 -9.97
C LEU A 13 31.78 -28.24 -9.97
N HIS A 14 32.44 -27.79 -11.03
CA HIS A 14 32.61 -26.38 -11.30
C HIS A 14 31.23 -25.79 -11.62
N SER A 15 30.65 -25.07 -10.65
CA SER A 15 29.44 -24.28 -10.90
C SER A 15 29.84 -23.06 -11.71
N THR A 16 29.65 -23.12 -13.03
CA THR A 16 29.75 -21.96 -13.91
C THR A 16 28.45 -21.18 -13.81
N VAL A 17 28.47 -20.07 -13.07
CA VAL A 17 27.37 -19.09 -13.06
C VAL A 17 27.44 -18.33 -14.38
N HIS A 18 26.47 -18.56 -15.27
CA HIS A 18 26.26 -17.68 -16.41
C HIS A 18 25.55 -16.41 -15.92
N THR A 19 26.31 -15.32 -15.80
CA THR A 19 25.73 -13.99 -15.67
C THR A 19 25.08 -13.64 -16.99
N ILE A 20 23.75 -13.58 -17.01
CA ILE A 20 23.03 -13.00 -18.14
C ILE A 20 23.33 -11.50 -18.05
N GLU A 21 24.18 -11.00 -18.94
CA GLU A 21 24.33 -9.57 -19.16
C GLU A 21 22.97 -9.08 -19.63
N LEU A 22 22.23 -8.43 -18.72
CA LEU A 22 20.94 -7.84 -19.02
C LEU A 22 21.21 -6.65 -19.94
N GLU A 23 21.19 -6.90 -21.24
CA GLU A 23 21.06 -5.84 -22.23
C GLU A 23 19.83 -5.01 -21.83
N ASN A 24 20.02 -3.69 -21.80
CA ASN A 24 19.15 -2.69 -21.16
C ASN A 24 17.81 -2.51 -21.92
N GLU A 25 17.10 -3.60 -22.19
CA GLU A 25 15.72 -3.61 -22.65
C GLU A 25 14.84 -3.55 -21.41
N SER A 26 14.35 -2.35 -21.07
CA SER A 26 13.35 -2.17 -20.00
C SER A 26 12.20 -3.13 -20.29
N GLU A 27 12.00 -4.09 -19.39
CA GLU A 27 11.11 -5.20 -19.66
C GLU A 27 9.70 -4.69 -20.00
N PRO A 28 8.96 -5.37 -20.90
CA PRO A 28 7.64 -4.91 -21.33
C PRO A 28 6.71 -4.56 -20.17
N TRP A 29 6.80 -5.29 -19.05
CA TRP A 29 6.02 -5.02 -17.84
C TRP A 29 6.41 -3.72 -17.13
N GLU A 30 7.68 -3.31 -17.16
CA GLU A 30 8.11 -2.02 -16.61
C GLU A 30 7.53 -0.86 -17.43
N THR A 31 7.48 -1.02 -18.75
CA THR A 31 6.87 -0.04 -19.65
C THR A 31 5.37 0.06 -19.39
N HIS A 32 4.67 -1.07 -19.25
CA HIS A 32 3.25 -1.09 -18.89
C HIS A 32 2.98 -0.45 -17.54
N TRP A 33 3.83 -0.71 -16.53
CA TRP A 33 3.71 -0.08 -15.22
C TRP A 33 3.89 1.43 -15.33
N LYS A 34 4.98 1.90 -15.95
CA LYS A 34 5.26 3.34 -16.14
C LYS A 34 4.11 4.07 -16.86
N VAL A 35 3.54 3.47 -17.90
CA VAL A 35 2.40 4.04 -18.65
C VAL A 35 1.14 4.12 -17.80
N GLN A 36 0.84 3.09 -16.99
CA GLN A 36 -0.28 3.15 -16.06
C GLN A 36 -0.07 4.20 -14.97
N THR A 37 1.12 4.26 -14.36
CA THR A 37 1.40 5.27 -13.32
C THR A 37 1.27 6.69 -13.87
N GLN A 38 1.80 6.94 -15.07
CA GLN A 38 1.70 8.24 -15.71
C GLN A 38 0.25 8.61 -16.06
N ALA A 39 -0.56 7.65 -16.51
CA ALA A 39 -1.99 7.86 -16.73
C ALA A 39 -2.72 8.16 -15.42
N ILE A 40 -2.43 7.43 -14.33
CA ILE A 40 -3.05 7.63 -13.00
C ILE A 40 -2.66 9.00 -12.40
N GLU A 41 -1.40 9.40 -12.54
CA GLU A 41 -0.90 10.71 -12.08
C GLU A 41 -1.57 11.87 -12.82
N GLN A 42 -1.88 11.68 -14.11
CA GLN A 42 -2.57 12.71 -14.93
C GLN A 42 -4.09 12.68 -14.80
N GLU A 43 -4.69 11.52 -14.50
CA GLU A 43 -6.15 11.34 -14.42
C GLU A 43 -6.73 11.87 -13.10
N TYR A 44 -5.93 11.88 -12.02
CA TYR A 44 -6.33 12.38 -10.69
C TYR A 44 -5.55 13.61 -10.23
N SER A 45 -5.28 14.55 -11.14
CA SER A 45 -4.85 15.91 -10.76
C SER A 45 -6.05 16.76 -10.30
N GLY A 46 -6.89 16.20 -9.44
CA GLY A 46 -7.88 16.99 -8.69
C GLY A 46 -7.18 17.94 -7.72
N PRO A 47 -7.93 18.73 -6.94
CA PRO A 47 -7.38 19.68 -5.96
C PRO A 47 -6.78 18.98 -4.74
N LYS A 48 -6.05 17.87 -4.91
CA LYS A 48 -5.46 17.07 -3.84
C LYS A 48 -4.55 17.92 -2.96
N ASP A 49 -3.75 18.78 -3.57
CA ASP A 49 -2.84 19.66 -2.85
C ASP A 49 -3.61 20.75 -2.08
N GLU A 50 -4.66 21.30 -2.69
CA GLU A 50 -5.54 22.29 -2.05
C GLU A 50 -6.35 21.68 -0.89
N GLU A 51 -6.89 20.47 -1.08
CA GLU A 51 -7.61 19.71 -0.07
C GLU A 51 -6.68 19.32 1.08
N SER A 52 -5.47 18.87 0.78
CA SER A 52 -4.44 18.57 1.79
C SER A 52 -4.06 19.83 2.57
N ALA A 53 -3.87 20.96 1.90
CA ALA A 53 -3.60 22.25 2.56
C ALA A 53 -4.77 22.68 3.46
N HIS A 54 -6.00 22.53 2.98
CA HIS A 54 -7.20 22.84 3.74
C HIS A 54 -7.34 21.97 5.00
N ILE A 55 -7.10 20.65 4.87
CA ILE A 55 -7.10 19.72 6.01
C ILE A 55 -6.02 20.11 7.01
N ASN A 56 -4.80 20.41 6.54
CA ASN A 56 -3.70 20.81 7.42
C ASN A 56 -4.02 22.09 8.19
N GLU A 57 -4.62 23.09 7.55
CA GLU A 57 -5.05 24.32 8.20
C GLU A 57 -6.10 24.05 9.29
N GLN A 58 -7.10 23.21 9.00
CA GLN A 58 -8.11 22.82 9.98
C GLN A 58 -7.51 22.08 11.18
N VAL A 59 -6.58 21.14 10.92
CA VAL A 59 -5.90 20.36 11.97
C VAL A 59 -5.07 21.28 12.86
N LEU A 60 -4.30 22.20 12.27
CA LEU A 60 -3.48 23.15 13.01
C LEU A 60 -4.34 24.07 13.89
N LYS A 61 -5.45 24.57 13.35
CA LYS A 61 -6.41 25.40 14.08
C LYS A 61 -7.00 24.66 15.27
N LYS A 62 -7.47 23.41 15.07
CA LYS A 62 -8.02 22.56 16.14
C LYS A 62 -6.97 22.26 17.20
N PHE A 63 -5.75 21.90 16.81
CA PHE A 63 -4.65 21.62 17.71
C PHE A 63 -4.33 22.82 18.60
N THR A 64 -4.16 24.00 17.99
CA THR A 64 -3.83 25.23 18.72
C THR A 64 -4.94 25.61 19.70
N SER A 65 -6.20 25.43 19.31
CA SER A 65 -7.35 25.69 20.20
C SER A 65 -7.47 24.72 21.36
N ALA A 66 -6.89 23.52 21.26
CA ALA A 66 -6.93 22.50 22.31
C ALA A 66 -5.78 22.64 23.33
N ILE A 67 -4.89 23.61 23.14
CA ILE A 67 -3.80 23.92 24.08
C ILE A 67 -4.40 24.70 25.25
N GLU A 68 -4.28 24.13 26.45
CA GLU A 68 -4.66 24.77 27.71
C GLU A 68 -3.37 25.08 28.50
N LYS A 69 -3.29 26.29 29.09
CA LYS A 69 -2.19 26.67 29.97
C LYS A 69 -2.53 26.28 31.40
N CYS A 70 -1.69 25.45 32.01
CA CYS A 70 -1.77 25.06 33.42
C CYS A 70 -0.55 25.58 34.19
N ASP A 71 -0.61 25.50 35.52
CA ASP A 71 0.45 25.95 36.42
C ASP A 71 1.79 25.22 36.19
N ILE A 72 1.72 23.99 35.66
CA ILE A 72 2.87 23.13 35.36
C ILE A 72 3.39 23.26 33.91
N GLY A 73 2.68 24.00 33.05
CA GLY A 73 3.04 24.13 31.63
C GLY A 73 1.84 24.06 30.68
N TYR A 74 2.10 23.74 29.42
CA TYR A 74 1.06 23.59 28.40
C TYR A 74 0.60 22.13 28.31
N VAL A 75 -0.71 21.92 28.35
CA VAL A 75 -1.34 20.61 28.16
C VAL A 75 -2.25 20.66 26.94
N VAL A 76 -2.38 19.53 26.25
CA VAL A 76 -3.26 19.42 25.07
C VAL A 76 -4.24 18.29 25.31
N ARG A 77 -5.53 18.58 25.21
CA ARG A 77 -6.58 17.57 25.29
C ARG A 77 -7.11 17.25 23.90
N LEU A 78 -6.55 16.20 23.31
CA LEU A 78 -6.98 15.72 21.99
C LEU A 78 -8.24 14.86 22.13
N PRO A 79 -9.34 15.17 21.40
CA PRO A 79 -10.49 14.28 21.35
C PRO A 79 -10.11 12.98 20.63
N PHE A 80 -10.67 11.86 21.08
CA PHE A 80 -10.38 10.53 20.50
C PHE A 80 -10.88 10.42 19.04
N LYS A 81 -12.09 10.92 18.75
CA LYS A 81 -12.69 10.99 17.40
C LYS A 81 -13.72 12.12 17.34
N GLU A 82 -13.94 12.65 16.14
CA GLU A 82 -15.08 13.52 15.87
C GLU A 82 -16.39 12.71 15.91
N THR A 83 -17.48 13.38 16.29
CA THR A 83 -18.80 12.75 16.23
C THR A 83 -19.26 12.80 14.77
N HIS A 84 -19.41 11.63 14.16
CA HIS A 84 -19.91 11.51 12.79
C HIS A 84 -21.30 10.88 12.80
N GLU A 85 -22.09 11.21 11.77
CA GLU A 85 -23.38 10.55 11.54
C GLU A 85 -23.16 9.05 11.29
N TYR A 86 -24.13 8.25 11.73
CA TYR A 86 -24.10 6.82 11.50
C TYR A 86 -24.30 6.52 10.01
N LEU A 87 -23.51 5.60 9.46
CA LEU A 87 -23.66 5.16 8.07
C LEU A 87 -25.03 4.51 7.87
N ALA A 88 -25.68 4.78 6.74
CA ALA A 88 -26.97 4.18 6.43
C ALA A 88 -26.90 2.64 6.35
N ASP A 89 -27.99 1.97 6.73
CA ASP A 89 -28.10 0.50 6.65
C ASP A 89 -27.96 0.00 5.20
N ASN A 90 -27.04 -0.96 4.99
CA ASN A 90 -26.76 -1.55 3.68
C ASN A 90 -27.65 -2.75 3.35
N ARG A 91 -28.57 -3.14 4.23
CA ARG A 91 -29.39 -4.36 4.09
C ARG A 91 -30.18 -4.41 2.78
N ALA A 92 -30.88 -3.33 2.42
CA ALA A 92 -31.72 -3.28 1.23
C ALA A 92 -30.95 -3.51 -0.10
N PRO A 93 -29.85 -2.77 -0.39
CA PRO A 93 -29.07 -3.00 -1.61
C PRO A 93 -28.38 -4.37 -1.61
N VAL A 94 -27.92 -4.87 -0.46
CA VAL A 94 -27.33 -6.22 -0.35
C VAL A 94 -28.34 -7.30 -0.70
N LEU A 95 -29.56 -7.24 -0.15
CA LEU A 95 -30.62 -8.20 -0.47
C LEU A 95 -31.00 -8.16 -1.96
N ARG A 96 -31.02 -6.98 -2.57
CA ARG A 96 -31.28 -6.84 -4.01
C ARG A 96 -30.19 -7.50 -4.84
N ARG A 97 -28.92 -7.24 -4.51
CA ARG A 97 -27.76 -7.88 -5.19
C ARG A 97 -27.79 -9.40 -5.03
N LEU A 98 -28.03 -9.88 -3.81
CA LEU A 98 -28.12 -11.30 -3.51
C LEU A 98 -29.20 -11.99 -4.35
N ARG A 99 -30.42 -11.42 -4.39
CA ARG A 99 -31.51 -11.93 -5.22
C ARG A 99 -31.15 -11.95 -6.71
N SER A 100 -30.42 -10.95 -7.19
CA SER A 100 -29.97 -10.90 -8.59
C SER A 100 -28.98 -12.01 -8.91
N VAL A 101 -28.08 -12.34 -7.99
CA VAL A 101 -27.09 -13.42 -8.16
C VAL A 101 -27.76 -14.80 -8.12
N LEU A 102 -28.70 -15.00 -7.20
CA LEU A 102 -29.40 -16.28 -7.02
C LEU A 102 -30.47 -16.59 -8.08
N ARG A 103 -30.80 -15.63 -8.94
CA ARG A 103 -31.75 -15.80 -10.07
C ARG A 103 -31.06 -16.17 -11.39
N LYS A 104 -29.74 -16.35 -11.38
CA LYS A 104 -28.99 -17.00 -12.46
C LYS A 104 -29.03 -18.52 -12.28
#